data_AF-A0A6P4DY80-F1
#
_entry.id   AF-A0A6P4DY80-F1
#
_cell.length_a   1.000
_cell.length_b   1.000
_cell.length_c   1.000
_cell.angle_alpha   90.00
_cell.angle_beta   90.00
_cell.angle_gamma   90.00
#
_symmetry.space_group_name_H-M   'P 1'
#
loop_
_entity.id
_entity.type
_entity.pdbx_description
1 polymer ?
#
loop_
_entity_poly.entity_id
_entity_poly.type
_entity_poly.pdbx_seq_one_letter_code
_entity_poly.pdbx_strand_id
1 'polypeptide(L)'
;MTSIESKRVQYRKYLERAGVIDALSKALIKLYEEQNKPEDAIRFVRKFMCESCPDDAQYDVMKNDLEEAKTHISKLEQELERLRGQIKKSPEEYQELTTAGYKSLMDDEENVNSLLRKYLTPELLEEFMLVTTPAPVDAYLYDCAVAGFEHHEAPVGIYAADADSYDVFNKLFDPIIKDYHGQMDNENDVLQKDPDFGNVDEIENLDPERKYILSARIRLARNIEGLPFFPKLSEKQFIEVEEKVRSATETMDGELIGSYLTMADIDAETQAEMVKRHILFQRGDEQLTTAGCYRFWPTGRGVYHNPAETFLIWVNRQDHVHIMSMAQCGDLGDVYNRLVNGLAELEKTLTFARHPRYGNLTACPTNLGTTLRASVHIRLPLLSKDPDRLIALAEELQLQVRGTDGGELATVEDGVMDISNKRKLGFTEFELVKTLQDGVVALINAEEELEIAGQEG
;
A
#
# COMPACT_ATOMS: atom_id res chain seq x y z
N MET A 1 -54.19 29.97 13.78
CA MET A 1 -54.39 29.05 12.63
C MET A 1 -54.12 29.79 11.31
N THR A 2 -52.88 30.17 11.00
CA THR A 2 -52.64 31.05 9.83
C THR A 2 -51.29 30.88 9.09
N SER A 3 -50.36 30.04 9.57
CA SER A 3 -49.08 29.79 8.86
C SER A 3 -49.15 28.60 7.89
N ILE A 4 -49.77 27.49 8.32
CA ILE A 4 -49.84 26.25 7.53
C ILE A 4 -50.77 26.40 6.33
N GLU A 5 -51.92 27.06 6.50
CA GLU A 5 -52.88 27.34 5.42
C GLU A 5 -52.23 28.17 4.30
N SER A 6 -51.49 29.22 4.68
CA SER A 6 -50.79 30.09 3.75
C SER A 6 -49.72 29.32 2.95
N LYS A 7 -48.92 28.50 3.63
CA LYS A 7 -47.93 27.62 2.98
C LYS A 7 -48.58 26.63 2.01
N ARG A 8 -49.72 26.04 2.36
CA ARG A 8 -50.48 25.13 1.46
C ARG A 8 -50.99 25.85 0.21
N VAL A 9 -51.53 27.06 0.36
CA VAL A 9 -52.02 27.85 -0.78
C VAL A 9 -50.87 28.27 -1.70
N GLN A 10 -49.73 28.69 -1.14
CA GLN A 10 -48.54 29.02 -1.93
C GLN A 10 -47.99 27.80 -2.67
N TYR A 11 -47.91 26.64 -2.02
CA TYR A 11 -47.44 25.40 -2.65
C TYR A 11 -48.38 24.93 -3.78
N ARG A 12 -49.71 25.01 -3.57
CA ARG A 12 -50.68 24.70 -4.62
C ARG A 12 -50.53 25.64 -5.82
N LYS A 13 -50.41 26.95 -5.60
CA LYS A 13 -50.17 27.92 -6.68
C LYS A 13 -48.87 27.63 -7.43
N TYR A 14 -47.84 27.16 -6.73
CA TYR A 14 -46.61 26.69 -7.36
C TYR A 14 -46.85 25.49 -8.27
N LEU A 15 -47.55 24.44 -7.79
CA LEU A 15 -47.86 23.25 -8.60
C LEU A 15 -48.72 23.57 -9.82
N GLU A 16 -49.68 24.49 -9.69
CA GLU A 16 -50.50 24.99 -10.81
C GLU A 16 -49.63 25.76 -11.81
N ARG A 17 -48.80 26.70 -11.34
CA ARG A 17 -47.88 27.50 -12.18
C ARG A 17 -46.83 26.64 -12.88
N ALA A 18 -46.32 25.62 -12.21
CA ALA A 18 -45.33 24.69 -12.75
C ALA A 18 -45.95 23.64 -13.68
N GLY A 19 -47.29 23.64 -13.87
CA GLY A 19 -47.99 22.74 -14.78
C GLY A 19 -48.19 21.31 -14.25
N VAL A 20 -47.80 21.02 -13.00
CA VAL A 20 -47.86 19.67 -12.42
C VAL A 20 -49.31 19.19 -12.30
N ILE A 21 -50.20 20.06 -11.83
CA ILE A 21 -51.62 19.70 -11.66
C ILE A 21 -52.31 19.47 -13.02
N ASP A 22 -51.98 20.27 -14.03
CA ASP A 22 -52.52 20.11 -15.38
C ASP A 22 -52.02 18.81 -16.04
N ALA A 23 -50.73 18.52 -15.93
CA ALA A 23 -50.12 17.28 -16.44
C ALA A 23 -50.71 16.02 -15.79
N LEU A 24 -50.82 16.01 -14.45
CA LEU A 24 -51.44 14.90 -13.70
C LEU A 24 -52.91 14.73 -14.07
N SER A 25 -53.66 15.83 -14.18
CA SER A 25 -55.08 15.78 -14.55
C SER A 25 -55.27 15.17 -15.94
N LYS A 26 -54.46 15.59 -16.93
CA LYS A 26 -54.49 15.02 -18.28
C LYS A 26 -54.10 13.54 -18.30
N ALA A 27 -53.12 13.12 -17.49
CA ALA A 27 -52.72 11.72 -17.36
C ALA A 27 -53.87 10.85 -16.83
N LEU A 28 -54.53 11.32 -15.77
CA LEU A 28 -55.64 10.61 -15.13
C LEU A 28 -56.89 10.56 -16.01
N ILE A 29 -57.19 11.64 -16.74
CA ILE A 29 -58.30 11.67 -17.72
C ILE A 29 -58.06 10.62 -18.81
N LYS A 30 -56.86 10.57 -19.40
CA LYS A 30 -56.55 9.56 -20.42
C LYS A 30 -56.59 8.14 -19.89
N LEU A 31 -56.08 7.90 -18.67
CA LEU A 31 -56.20 6.59 -18.03
C LEU A 31 -57.67 6.21 -17.81
N TYR A 32 -58.54 7.18 -17.48
CA TYR A 32 -59.97 6.98 -17.33
C TYR A 32 -60.68 6.70 -18.66
N GLU A 33 -60.22 7.28 -19.77
CA GLU A 33 -60.77 7.07 -21.12
C GLU A 33 -60.34 5.75 -21.76
N GLU A 34 -59.27 5.11 -21.27
CA GLU A 34 -58.76 3.84 -21.80
C GLU A 34 -59.79 2.70 -21.68
N GLN A 35 -60.12 2.04 -22.79
CA GLN A 35 -61.17 1.01 -22.83
C GLN A 35 -60.77 -0.27 -22.08
N ASN A 36 -59.49 -0.65 -22.16
CA ASN A 36 -58.92 -1.76 -21.41
C ASN A 36 -57.95 -1.20 -20.38
N LYS A 37 -58.36 -1.17 -19.10
CA LYS A 37 -57.51 -0.62 -18.03
C LYS A 37 -56.21 -1.40 -17.92
N PRO A 38 -55.03 -0.74 -17.89
CA PRO A 38 -53.77 -1.42 -17.69
C PRO A 38 -53.72 -1.99 -16.27
N GLU A 39 -53.08 -3.15 -16.09
CA GLU A 39 -52.85 -3.75 -14.76
C GLU A 39 -51.98 -2.83 -13.88
N ASP A 40 -51.01 -2.13 -14.48
CA ASP A 40 -50.17 -1.14 -13.81
C ASP A 40 -50.54 0.30 -14.24
N ALA A 41 -51.49 0.89 -13.50
CA ALA A 41 -51.92 2.27 -13.67
C ALA A 41 -50.81 3.30 -13.37
N ILE A 42 -49.86 2.98 -12.49
CA ILE A 42 -48.77 3.89 -12.10
C ILE A 42 -47.81 4.04 -13.28
N ARG A 43 -47.43 2.93 -13.93
CA ARG A 43 -46.58 2.94 -15.13
C ARG A 43 -47.21 3.73 -16.28
N PHE A 44 -48.54 3.63 -16.47
CA PHE A 44 -49.26 4.42 -17.47
C PHE A 44 -49.16 5.92 -17.20
N VAL A 45 -49.42 6.35 -15.96
CA VAL A 45 -49.32 7.77 -15.57
C VAL A 45 -47.88 8.28 -15.74
N ARG A 46 -46.87 7.51 -15.32
CA ARG A 46 -45.46 7.87 -15.49
C ARG A 46 -45.08 8.09 -16.96
N LYS A 47 -45.49 7.18 -17.84
CA LYS A 47 -45.25 7.30 -19.30
C LYS A 47 -45.95 8.50 -19.91
N PHE A 48 -47.16 8.82 -19.44
CA PHE A 48 -47.90 9.97 -19.95
C PHE A 48 -47.32 11.31 -19.48
N MET A 49 -46.84 11.37 -18.24
CA MET A 49 -46.22 12.58 -17.68
C MET A 49 -44.84 12.87 -18.26
N CYS A 50 -44.17 11.87 -18.84
CA CYS A 50 -42.85 12.01 -19.42
C CYS A 50 -42.75 11.16 -20.70
N GLU A 51 -43.18 11.74 -21.83
CA GLU A 51 -43.17 11.06 -23.14
C GLU A 51 -41.76 10.60 -23.58
N SER A 52 -40.72 11.25 -23.06
CA SER A 52 -39.30 10.97 -23.34
C SER A 52 -38.58 10.19 -22.24
N CYS A 53 -39.27 9.76 -21.18
CA CYS A 53 -38.65 8.92 -20.16
C CYS A 53 -38.50 7.49 -20.67
N PRO A 54 -37.32 6.85 -20.52
CA PRO A 54 -37.16 5.43 -20.79
C PRO A 54 -38.19 4.63 -19.99
N ASP A 55 -38.85 3.67 -20.63
CA ASP A 55 -39.60 2.66 -19.89
C ASP A 55 -38.66 1.71 -19.15
N ASP A 56 -39.18 0.87 -18.24
CA ASP A 56 -38.32 0.00 -17.41
C ASP A 56 -37.49 -0.96 -18.27
N ALA A 57 -38.02 -1.41 -19.42
CA ALA A 57 -37.27 -2.28 -20.33
C ALA A 57 -36.14 -1.51 -21.03
N GLN A 58 -36.38 -0.26 -21.45
CA GLN A 58 -35.35 0.62 -21.99
C GLN A 58 -34.29 0.97 -20.94
N TYR A 59 -34.70 1.21 -19.69
CA TYR A 59 -33.78 1.43 -18.58
C TYR A 59 -32.91 0.20 -18.30
N ASP A 60 -33.51 -1.00 -18.26
CA ASP A 60 -32.78 -2.25 -18.06
C ASP A 60 -31.78 -2.50 -19.20
N VAL A 61 -32.16 -2.23 -20.46
CA VAL A 61 -31.24 -2.28 -21.62
C VAL A 61 -30.10 -1.28 -21.45
N MET A 62 -30.39 -0.01 -21.17
CA MET A 62 -29.35 1.01 -20.98
C MET A 62 -28.43 0.68 -19.80
N LYS A 63 -28.95 0.09 -18.72
CA LYS A 63 -28.17 -0.36 -17.57
C LYS A 63 -27.25 -1.52 -17.95
N ASN A 64 -27.75 -2.49 -18.70
CA ASN A 64 -26.94 -3.61 -19.19
C ASN A 64 -25.86 -3.13 -20.17
N ASP A 65 -26.21 -2.26 -21.12
CA ASP A 65 -25.26 -1.65 -22.07
C ASP A 65 -24.18 -0.86 -21.32
N LEU A 66 -24.56 -0.14 -20.26
CA LEU A 66 -23.61 0.59 -19.42
C LEU A 66 -22.65 -0.35 -18.68
N GLU A 67 -23.14 -1.45 -18.11
CA GLU A 67 -22.30 -2.44 -17.45
C GLU A 67 -21.39 -3.18 -18.45
N GLU A 68 -21.89 -3.50 -19.64
CA GLU A 68 -21.08 -4.09 -20.71
C GLU A 68 -20.00 -3.12 -21.20
N ALA A 69 -20.35 -1.85 -21.43
CA ALA A 69 -19.41 -0.81 -21.83
C ALA A 69 -18.32 -0.58 -20.78
N LYS A 70 -18.69 -0.49 -19.49
CA LYS A 70 -17.72 -0.38 -18.38
C LYS A 70 -16.76 -1.58 -18.36
N THR A 71 -17.31 -2.79 -18.50
CA THR A 71 -16.50 -4.02 -18.56
C THR A 71 -15.55 -4.02 -19.75
N HIS A 72 -16.01 -3.54 -20.91
CA HIS A 72 -15.18 -3.46 -22.11
C HIS A 72 -14.07 -2.40 -21.99
N ILE A 73 -14.40 -1.20 -21.48
CA ILE A 73 -13.43 -0.14 -21.22
C ILE A 73 -12.35 -0.65 -20.26
N SER A 74 -12.73 -1.29 -19.16
CA SER A 74 -11.79 -1.85 -18.20
C SER A 74 -10.84 -2.87 -18.85
N LYS A 75 -11.35 -3.76 -19.71
CA LYS A 75 -10.52 -4.71 -20.46
C LYS A 75 -9.55 -4.04 -21.44
N LEU A 76 -10.01 -3.00 -22.15
CA LEU A 76 -9.16 -2.25 -23.08
C LEU A 76 -8.07 -1.46 -22.35
N GLU A 77 -8.41 -0.85 -21.21
CA GLU A 77 -7.44 -0.14 -20.37
C GLU A 77 -6.36 -1.10 -19.84
N GLN A 78 -6.75 -2.27 -19.37
CA GLN A 78 -5.81 -3.33 -18.95
C GLN A 78 -4.91 -3.78 -20.09
N GLU A 79 -5.46 -3.99 -21.29
CA GLU A 79 -4.66 -4.41 -22.46
C GLU A 79 -3.70 -3.32 -22.91
N LEU A 80 -4.12 -2.04 -22.89
CA LEU A 80 -3.24 -0.91 -23.19
C LEU A 80 -2.09 -0.80 -22.19
N GLU A 81 -2.37 -0.95 -20.89
CA GLU A 81 -1.36 -0.94 -19.84
C GLU A 81 -0.38 -2.11 -20.00
N ARG A 82 -0.89 -3.30 -20.31
CA ARG A 82 -0.10 -4.51 -20.58
C ARG A 82 0.84 -4.29 -21.78
N LEU A 83 0.31 -3.80 -22.91
CA LEU A 83 1.11 -3.51 -24.11
C LEU A 83 2.17 -2.44 -23.85
N ARG A 84 1.82 -1.35 -23.14
CA ARG A 84 2.79 -0.32 -22.72
C ARG A 84 3.93 -0.90 -21.89
N GLY A 85 3.62 -1.82 -20.97
CA GLY A 85 4.62 -2.50 -20.15
C GLY A 85 5.59 -3.41 -20.93
N GLN A 86 5.26 -3.77 -22.18
CA GLN A 86 6.10 -4.61 -23.05
C GLN A 86 6.98 -3.80 -24.03
N ILE A 87 6.77 -2.48 -24.12
CA ILE A 87 7.55 -1.63 -25.03
C ILE A 87 9.00 -1.55 -24.54
N LYS A 88 9.92 -2.02 -25.40
CA LYS A 88 11.35 -1.83 -25.20
C LYS A 88 11.77 -0.49 -25.80
N LYS A 89 12.44 0.32 -25.00
CA LYS A 89 13.00 1.60 -25.44
C LYS A 89 14.40 1.38 -26.02
N SER A 90 14.78 2.17 -27.02
CA SER A 90 16.14 2.20 -27.54
C SER A 90 17.09 2.92 -26.56
N PRO A 91 18.41 2.72 -26.65
CA PRO A 91 19.37 3.47 -25.84
C PRO A 91 19.23 5.00 -26.01
N GLU A 92 18.93 5.47 -27.22
CA GLU A 92 18.71 6.90 -27.50
C GLU A 92 17.46 7.44 -26.80
N GLU A 93 16.37 6.67 -26.78
CA GLU A 93 15.16 7.04 -26.05
C GLU A 93 15.42 7.10 -24.53
N TYR A 94 16.17 6.13 -23.98
CA TYR A 94 16.59 6.15 -22.59
C TYR A 94 17.43 7.40 -22.26
N GLN A 95 18.35 7.78 -23.15
CA GLN A 95 19.17 8.97 -23.00
C GLN A 95 18.32 10.25 -22.97
N GLU A 96 17.40 10.39 -23.92
CA GLU A 96 16.52 11.55 -24.04
C GLU A 96 15.63 11.70 -22.80
N LEU A 97 14.99 10.59 -22.38
CA LEU A 97 14.13 10.56 -21.21
C LEU A 97 14.88 10.86 -19.91
N THR A 98 16.09 10.30 -19.74
CA THR A 98 16.93 10.57 -18.57
C THR A 98 17.34 12.04 -18.50
N THR A 99 17.74 12.62 -19.64
CA THR A 99 18.14 14.03 -19.72
C THR A 99 16.96 14.96 -19.44
N ALA A 100 15.79 14.66 -20.02
CA ALA A 100 14.58 15.45 -19.82
C ALA A 100 14.08 15.37 -18.37
N GLY A 101 14.05 14.16 -17.80
CA GLY A 101 13.63 13.92 -16.42
C GLY A 101 14.56 14.60 -15.41
N TYR A 102 15.87 14.49 -15.61
CA TYR A 102 16.85 15.20 -14.78
C TYR A 102 16.65 16.71 -14.84
N LYS A 103 16.48 17.27 -16.05
CA LYS A 103 16.23 18.70 -16.21
C LYS A 103 14.96 19.14 -15.48
N SER A 104 13.85 18.41 -15.66
CA SER A 104 12.58 18.66 -14.96
C SER A 104 12.77 18.73 -13.45
N LEU A 105 13.45 17.71 -12.88
CA LEU A 105 13.72 17.61 -11.45
C LEU A 105 14.56 18.78 -10.92
N MET A 106 15.54 19.25 -11.70
CA MET A 106 16.42 20.35 -11.30
C MET A 106 15.77 21.73 -11.44
N ASP A 107 14.91 21.91 -12.45
CA ASP A 107 14.20 23.17 -12.76
C ASP A 107 13.04 23.46 -11.76
N ASP A 108 12.56 22.45 -11.03
CA ASP A 108 11.51 22.64 -10.00
C ASP A 108 12.09 23.36 -8.77
N GLU A 109 11.65 24.58 -8.46
CA GLU A 109 12.15 25.33 -7.29
C GLU A 109 11.34 25.07 -6.01
N GLU A 110 10.18 24.42 -6.11
CA GLU A 110 9.28 24.16 -4.98
C GLU A 110 9.65 22.86 -4.25
N ASN A 111 10.03 21.82 -5.01
CA ASN A 111 10.29 20.48 -4.49
C ASN A 111 11.79 20.13 -4.46
N VAL A 112 12.52 20.76 -3.53
CA VAL A 112 14.00 20.67 -3.46
C VAL A 112 14.54 19.57 -2.54
N ASN A 113 13.67 18.89 -1.79
CA ASN A 113 14.10 18.02 -0.69
C ASN A 113 14.33 16.55 -1.09
N SER A 114 14.08 16.18 -2.35
CA SER A 114 14.28 14.81 -2.82
C SER A 114 15.74 14.37 -2.73
N LEU A 115 16.01 13.18 -2.15
CA LEU A 115 17.35 12.64 -2.09
C LEU A 115 17.93 12.32 -3.49
N LEU A 116 17.10 11.89 -4.45
CA LEU A 116 17.54 11.73 -5.83
C LEU A 116 18.11 13.04 -6.37
N ARG A 117 17.38 14.15 -6.20
CA ARG A 117 17.82 15.48 -6.64
C ARG A 117 19.11 15.91 -5.95
N LYS A 118 19.22 15.65 -4.64
CA LYS A 118 20.38 16.02 -3.84
C LYS A 118 21.66 15.31 -4.31
N TYR A 119 21.56 14.05 -4.71
CA TYR A 119 22.74 13.20 -4.96
C TYR A 119 23.01 12.89 -6.43
N LEU A 120 22.03 13.00 -7.33
CA LEU A 120 22.27 12.87 -8.76
C LEU A 120 22.90 14.17 -9.29
N THR A 121 24.22 14.23 -9.33
CA THR A 121 24.94 15.40 -9.88
C THR A 121 25.01 15.34 -11.41
N PRO A 122 25.29 16.46 -12.10
CA PRO A 122 25.52 16.45 -13.55
C PRO A 122 26.62 15.46 -13.98
N GLU A 123 27.67 15.32 -13.18
CA GLU A 123 28.77 14.39 -13.45
C GLU A 123 28.32 12.93 -13.34
N LEU A 124 27.51 12.60 -12.33
CA LEU A 124 26.93 11.25 -12.18
C LEU A 124 25.90 10.95 -13.26
N LEU A 125 25.11 11.94 -13.68
CA LEU A 125 24.20 11.82 -14.80
C LEU A 125 24.98 11.44 -16.07
N GLU A 126 26.03 12.19 -16.41
CA GLU A 126 26.86 11.90 -17.58
C GLU A 126 27.52 10.51 -17.47
N GLU A 127 28.01 10.13 -16.29
CA GLU A 127 28.62 8.83 -16.04
C GLU A 127 27.64 7.67 -16.25
N PHE A 128 26.40 7.78 -15.76
CA PHE A 128 25.46 6.65 -15.70
C PHE A 128 24.40 6.60 -16.80
N MET A 129 24.17 7.69 -17.54
CA MET A 129 23.03 7.82 -18.47
C MET A 129 22.95 6.73 -19.54
N LEU A 130 24.08 6.17 -19.97
CA LEU A 130 24.16 5.08 -20.96
C LEU A 130 24.66 3.76 -20.37
N VAL A 131 24.91 3.72 -19.07
CA VAL A 131 25.34 2.50 -18.36
C VAL A 131 24.14 1.63 -18.08
N THR A 132 24.29 0.32 -18.30
CA THR A 132 23.28 -0.67 -17.95
C THR A 132 23.81 -1.62 -16.88
N THR A 133 22.88 -2.17 -16.11
CA THR A 133 23.15 -3.38 -15.33
C THR A 133 23.47 -4.56 -16.24
N PRO A 134 24.11 -5.63 -15.73
CA PRO A 134 24.44 -6.79 -16.53
C PRO A 134 23.22 -7.44 -17.22
N ALA A 135 23.46 -8.02 -18.39
CA ALA A 135 22.48 -8.86 -19.07
C ALA A 135 22.07 -10.04 -18.15
N PRO A 136 20.80 -10.50 -18.21
CA PRO A 136 19.79 -10.19 -19.24
C PRO A 136 18.84 -9.04 -18.88
N VAL A 137 19.06 -8.31 -17.78
CA VAL A 137 18.12 -7.27 -17.31
C VAL A 137 18.32 -5.96 -18.06
N ASP A 138 19.59 -5.55 -18.25
CA ASP A 138 19.97 -4.33 -18.96
C ASP A 138 19.16 -3.10 -18.46
N ALA A 139 19.19 -2.87 -17.14
CA ALA A 139 18.50 -1.74 -16.51
C ALA A 139 19.33 -0.45 -16.63
N TYR A 140 18.68 0.63 -17.04
CA TYR A 140 19.29 1.96 -17.11
C TYR A 140 19.03 2.76 -15.82
N LEU A 141 19.79 3.85 -15.62
CA LEU A 141 19.50 4.82 -14.57
C LEU A 141 18.04 5.33 -14.64
N TYR A 142 17.51 5.53 -15.85
CA TYR A 142 16.11 5.91 -16.05
C TYR A 142 15.13 4.94 -15.39
N ASP A 143 15.33 3.63 -15.56
CA ASP A 143 14.45 2.61 -14.99
C ASP A 143 14.43 2.72 -13.46
N CYS A 144 15.51 3.22 -12.86
CA CYS A 144 15.62 3.45 -11.43
C CYS A 144 15.02 4.78 -10.96
N ALA A 145 15.17 5.84 -11.75
CA ALA A 145 14.93 7.23 -11.34
C ALA A 145 13.62 7.83 -11.89
N VAL A 146 12.93 7.16 -12.82
CA VAL A 146 11.73 7.71 -13.50
C VAL A 146 10.68 8.24 -12.52
N ALA A 147 10.49 7.57 -11.38
CA ALA A 147 9.56 8.03 -10.36
C ALA A 147 9.94 9.39 -9.78
N GLY A 148 11.20 9.62 -9.45
CA GLY A 148 11.67 10.92 -8.95
C GLY A 148 11.79 11.98 -10.04
N PHE A 149 11.88 11.58 -11.31
CA PHE A 149 11.85 12.52 -12.45
C PHE A 149 10.45 13.06 -12.75
N GLU A 150 9.39 12.36 -12.36
CA GLU A 150 8.00 12.81 -12.57
C GLU A 150 7.34 13.30 -11.26
N HIS A 151 7.77 12.79 -10.11
CA HIS A 151 7.21 13.09 -8.78
C HIS A 151 8.29 13.73 -7.91
N HIS A 152 8.53 15.02 -8.12
CA HIS A 152 9.64 15.75 -7.49
C HIS A 152 9.49 15.91 -5.97
N GLU A 153 8.26 15.86 -5.47
CA GLU A 153 7.93 15.90 -4.05
C GLU A 153 8.31 14.60 -3.31
N ALA A 154 8.64 13.53 -4.06
CA ALA A 154 9.05 12.26 -3.47
C ALA A 154 10.30 12.44 -2.60
N PRO A 155 10.27 12.05 -1.31
CA PRO A 155 11.40 12.24 -0.40
C PRO A 155 12.69 11.57 -0.87
N VAL A 156 12.59 10.44 -1.58
CA VAL A 156 13.75 9.67 -2.06
C VAL A 156 13.84 9.65 -3.58
N GLY A 157 12.76 9.29 -4.29
CA GLY A 157 12.67 9.40 -5.76
C GLY A 157 13.35 8.30 -6.59
N ILE A 158 13.98 7.30 -5.98
CA ILE A 158 14.68 6.23 -6.72
C ILE A 158 14.28 4.82 -6.24
N TYR A 159 14.24 3.88 -7.18
CA TYR A 159 14.06 2.45 -6.95
C TYR A 159 15.13 1.67 -7.71
N ALA A 160 15.70 0.62 -7.13
CA ALA A 160 16.54 -0.31 -7.87
C ALA A 160 15.69 -1.12 -8.85
N ALA A 161 16.21 -1.34 -10.06
CA ALA A 161 15.55 -2.12 -11.10
C ALA A 161 15.86 -3.63 -10.98
N ASP A 162 17.02 -3.96 -10.44
CA ASP A 162 17.51 -5.29 -10.12
C ASP A 162 18.53 -5.21 -8.97
N ALA A 163 19.09 -6.35 -8.56
CA ALA A 163 20.09 -6.40 -7.49
C ALA A 163 21.38 -5.65 -7.87
N ASP A 164 21.84 -5.81 -9.12
CA ASP A 164 23.09 -5.21 -9.62
C ASP A 164 23.01 -3.67 -9.68
N SER A 165 21.81 -3.09 -9.74
CA SER A 165 21.59 -1.64 -9.70
C SER A 165 22.28 -0.97 -8.51
N TYR A 166 22.34 -1.66 -7.36
CA TYR A 166 22.99 -1.16 -6.14
C TYR A 166 24.52 -1.04 -6.26
N ASP A 167 25.14 -1.86 -7.11
CA ASP A 167 26.58 -1.84 -7.37
C ASP A 167 26.94 -0.99 -8.58
N VAL A 168 26.16 -1.08 -9.66
CA VAL A 168 26.39 -0.34 -10.90
C VAL A 168 26.18 1.15 -10.69
N PHE A 169 25.11 1.53 -10.00
CA PHE A 169 24.79 2.93 -9.67
C PHE A 169 25.16 3.27 -8.22
N ASN A 170 26.15 2.57 -7.66
CA ASN A 170 26.65 2.72 -6.29
C ASN A 170 26.88 4.18 -5.86
N LYS A 171 27.50 5.00 -6.72
CA LYS A 171 27.85 6.39 -6.39
C LYS A 171 26.62 7.26 -6.15
N LEU A 172 25.45 6.82 -6.63
CA LEU A 172 24.16 7.44 -6.38
C LEU A 172 23.42 6.74 -5.23
N PHE A 173 23.32 5.40 -5.25
CA PHE A 173 22.57 4.67 -4.23
C PHE A 173 23.19 4.72 -2.83
N ASP A 174 24.51 4.54 -2.67
CA ASP A 174 25.16 4.51 -1.35
C ASP A 174 24.92 5.81 -0.55
N PRO A 175 25.13 7.03 -1.09
CA PRO A 175 24.85 8.25 -0.33
C PRO A 175 23.36 8.45 -0.03
N ILE A 176 22.45 8.06 -0.94
CA ILE A 176 20.99 8.11 -0.68
C ILE A 176 20.61 7.16 0.47
N ILE A 177 21.14 5.93 0.45
CA ILE A 177 20.91 4.92 1.50
C ILE A 177 21.46 5.43 2.83
N LYS A 178 22.69 5.94 2.85
CA LYS A 178 23.31 6.46 4.07
C LYS A 178 22.57 7.66 4.63
N ASP A 179 22.12 8.59 3.80
CA ASP A 179 21.37 9.76 4.25
C ASP A 179 20.03 9.33 4.86
N TYR A 180 19.25 8.54 4.12
CA TYR A 180 17.93 8.10 4.58
C TYR A 180 17.99 7.29 5.88
N HIS A 181 18.98 6.39 6.01
CA HIS A 181 19.11 5.50 7.18
C HIS A 181 19.95 6.11 8.32
N GLY A 182 20.40 7.37 8.19
CA GLY A 182 21.20 8.04 9.22
C GLY A 182 22.58 7.40 9.44
N GLN A 183 23.21 6.95 8.35
CA GLN A 183 24.50 6.25 8.31
C GLN A 183 25.57 7.06 7.54
N MET A 184 25.41 8.38 7.41
CA MET A 184 26.36 9.24 6.66
C MET A 184 27.79 9.15 7.19
N ASP A 185 27.95 9.05 8.51
CA ASP A 185 29.25 8.95 9.18
C ASP A 185 29.77 7.50 9.25
N ASN A 186 29.03 6.52 8.70
CA ASN A 186 29.43 5.12 8.71
C ASN A 186 30.36 4.82 7.53
N GLU A 187 31.66 4.78 7.83
CA GLU A 187 32.72 4.43 6.87
C GLU A 187 32.92 2.91 6.69
N ASN A 188 32.20 2.06 7.43
CA ASN A 188 32.37 0.62 7.29
C ASN A 188 31.88 0.12 5.93
N ASP A 189 32.57 -0.87 5.38
CA ASP A 189 32.17 -1.55 4.14
C ASP A 189 30.87 -2.35 4.28
N VAL A 190 30.50 -2.72 5.51
CA VAL A 190 29.25 -3.40 5.86
C VAL A 190 28.34 -2.43 6.60
N LEU A 191 27.23 -2.04 5.99
CA LEU A 191 26.22 -1.20 6.64
C LEU A 191 25.14 -2.02 7.36
N GLN A 192 24.93 -3.26 6.95
CA GLN A 192 23.93 -4.16 7.53
C GLN A 192 24.58 -5.42 8.09
N LYS A 193 24.24 -5.77 9.34
CA LYS A 193 24.67 -7.00 9.99
C LYS A 193 24.11 -8.24 9.30
N ASP A 194 24.71 -9.40 9.56
CA ASP A 194 24.13 -10.67 9.14
C ASP A 194 22.77 -10.90 9.82
N PRO A 195 21.84 -11.62 9.15
CA PRO A 195 20.53 -11.88 9.73
C PRO A 195 20.68 -12.63 11.06
N ASP A 196 19.95 -12.16 12.07
CA ASP A 196 19.91 -12.81 13.37
C ASP A 196 18.53 -12.58 13.98
N PHE A 197 17.81 -13.70 14.14
CA PHE A 197 16.47 -13.74 14.71
C PHE A 197 16.48 -13.97 16.23
N GLY A 198 17.67 -14.12 16.82
CA GLY A 198 17.88 -14.23 18.25
C GLY A 198 17.10 -15.39 18.88
N ASN A 199 16.84 -15.25 20.19
CA ASN A 199 16.01 -16.18 20.94
C ASN A 199 14.58 -15.64 21.01
N VAL A 200 13.67 -16.23 20.25
CA VAL A 200 12.25 -15.81 20.20
C VAL A 200 11.56 -15.86 21.56
N ASP A 201 12.02 -16.73 22.48
CA ASP A 201 11.47 -16.85 23.84
C ASP A 201 11.74 -15.62 24.72
N GLU A 202 12.64 -14.71 24.30
CA GLU A 202 12.91 -13.45 24.99
C GLU A 202 11.97 -12.31 24.55
N ILE A 203 11.12 -12.55 23.56
CA ILE A 203 10.09 -11.60 23.14
C ILE A 203 8.80 -11.95 23.88
N GLU A 204 8.30 -10.99 24.65
CA GLU A 204 7.23 -11.22 25.63
C GLU A 204 5.87 -10.75 25.11
N ASN A 205 4.82 -11.17 25.83
CA ASN A 205 3.52 -10.52 25.72
C ASN A 205 3.56 -9.19 26.49
N LEU A 206 3.53 -8.10 25.74
CA LEU A 206 3.74 -6.75 26.23
C LEU A 206 2.56 -6.20 27.06
N ASP A 207 1.38 -6.78 26.91
CA ASP A 207 0.16 -6.38 27.62
C ASP A 207 -0.78 -7.57 27.83
N PRO A 208 -0.45 -8.47 28.79
CA PRO A 208 -1.25 -9.68 29.04
C PRO A 208 -2.69 -9.38 29.49
N GLU A 209 -2.91 -8.23 30.14
CA GLU A 209 -4.23 -7.80 30.62
C GLU A 209 -5.06 -7.09 29.54
N ARG A 210 -4.47 -6.81 28.36
CA ARG A 210 -5.10 -6.15 27.20
C ARG A 210 -5.68 -4.78 27.55
N LYS A 211 -4.94 -4.00 28.34
CA LYS A 211 -5.34 -2.64 28.74
C LYS A 211 -5.04 -1.59 27.68
N TYR A 212 -3.89 -1.71 27.02
CA TYR A 212 -3.31 -0.69 26.15
C TYR A 212 -3.19 -1.17 24.70
N ILE A 213 -2.69 -2.38 24.46
CA ILE A 213 -2.36 -2.87 23.12
C ILE A 213 -3.58 -3.56 22.50
N LEU A 214 -3.98 -3.06 21.33
CA LEU A 214 -5.09 -3.58 20.55
C LEU A 214 -4.65 -4.69 19.59
N SER A 215 -3.51 -4.48 18.93
CA SER A 215 -2.94 -5.46 18.01
C SER A 215 -1.44 -5.29 17.85
N ALA A 216 -0.77 -6.37 17.48
CA ALA A 216 0.64 -6.41 17.13
C ALA A 216 0.79 -6.97 15.71
N ARG A 217 1.76 -6.44 14.96
CA ARG A 217 2.04 -6.87 13.59
C ARG A 217 3.52 -6.74 13.29
N ILE A 218 4.12 -7.78 12.73
CA ILE A 218 5.48 -7.73 12.20
C ILE A 218 5.42 -8.10 10.72
N ARG A 219 6.08 -7.29 9.90
CA ARG A 219 6.25 -7.56 8.47
C ARG A 219 7.70 -7.47 8.06
N LEU A 220 8.07 -8.24 7.05
CA LEU A 220 9.32 -8.10 6.32
C LEU A 220 9.08 -8.29 4.82
N ALA A 221 10.02 -7.86 4.00
CA ALA A 221 10.01 -8.03 2.55
C ALA A 221 11.21 -8.89 2.12
N ARG A 222 11.02 -9.66 1.05
CA ARG A 222 12.11 -10.37 0.37
C ARG A 222 11.88 -10.35 -1.14
N ASN A 223 12.99 -10.36 -1.88
CA ASN A 223 12.98 -10.57 -3.32
C ASN A 223 13.72 -11.87 -3.63
N ILE A 224 13.12 -12.73 -4.44
CA ILE A 224 13.72 -13.99 -4.91
C ILE A 224 14.97 -13.69 -5.75
N GLU A 225 16.08 -14.38 -5.44
CA GLU A 225 17.35 -14.27 -6.16
C GLU A 225 17.21 -14.68 -7.64
N GLY A 226 17.93 -13.99 -8.52
CA GLY A 226 17.94 -14.24 -9.96
C GLY A 226 16.78 -13.62 -10.73
N LEU A 227 15.85 -12.93 -10.05
CA LEU A 227 14.78 -12.16 -10.67
C LEU A 227 15.00 -10.66 -10.44
N PRO A 228 14.78 -9.80 -11.46
CA PRO A 228 14.86 -8.34 -11.29
C PRO A 228 13.71 -7.85 -10.41
N PHE A 229 13.75 -6.58 -9.99
CA PHE A 229 12.65 -5.97 -9.24
C PHE A 229 11.56 -5.43 -10.17
N PHE A 230 10.46 -4.92 -9.59
CA PHE A 230 9.29 -4.48 -10.37
C PHE A 230 9.56 -3.50 -11.53
N PRO A 231 10.59 -2.63 -11.53
CA PRO A 231 10.84 -1.76 -12.68
C PRO A 231 11.16 -2.55 -13.95
N LYS A 232 11.80 -3.73 -13.83
CA LYS A 232 12.23 -4.57 -14.96
C LYS A 232 11.66 -5.99 -14.96
N LEU A 233 10.92 -6.39 -13.94
CA LEU A 233 10.22 -7.68 -13.90
C LEU A 233 9.24 -7.80 -15.07
N SER A 234 9.42 -8.80 -15.93
CA SER A 234 8.55 -9.03 -17.08
C SER A 234 7.24 -9.70 -16.66
N GLU A 235 6.20 -9.62 -17.50
CA GLU A 235 4.91 -10.29 -17.26
C GLU A 235 5.07 -11.79 -16.96
N LYS A 236 5.96 -12.47 -17.68
CA LYS A 236 6.26 -13.90 -17.42
C LYS A 236 6.93 -14.13 -16.08
N GLN A 237 7.80 -13.21 -15.66
CA GLN A 237 8.48 -13.32 -14.36
C GLN A 237 7.56 -12.94 -13.20
N PHE A 238 6.56 -12.08 -13.39
CA PHE A 238 5.48 -11.89 -12.41
C PHE A 238 4.77 -13.22 -12.12
N ILE A 239 4.43 -13.98 -13.18
CA ILE A 239 3.85 -15.32 -13.04
C ILE A 239 4.84 -16.29 -12.37
N GLU A 240 6.11 -16.26 -12.77
CA GLU A 240 7.15 -17.11 -12.17
C GLU A 240 7.31 -16.88 -10.66
N VAL A 241 7.30 -15.63 -10.20
CA VAL A 241 7.32 -15.30 -8.77
C VAL A 241 6.10 -15.92 -8.07
N GLU A 242 4.91 -15.74 -8.62
CA GLU A 242 3.68 -16.32 -8.06
C GLU A 242 3.74 -17.85 -7.97
N GLU A 243 4.19 -18.53 -9.03
CA GLU A 243 4.30 -19.99 -9.06
C GLU A 243 5.33 -20.50 -8.03
N LYS A 244 6.49 -19.83 -7.93
CA LYS A 244 7.52 -20.16 -6.94
C LYS A 244 7.00 -20.00 -5.51
N VAL A 245 6.34 -18.89 -5.20
CA VAL A 245 5.80 -18.63 -3.86
C VAL A 245 4.66 -19.58 -3.54
N ARG A 246 3.72 -19.82 -4.47
CA ARG A 246 2.64 -20.80 -4.30
C ARG A 246 3.22 -22.17 -3.95
N SER A 247 4.19 -22.65 -4.72
CA SER A 247 4.85 -23.94 -4.48
C SER A 247 5.54 -23.97 -3.11
N ALA A 248 6.25 -22.89 -2.74
CA ALA A 248 6.91 -22.78 -1.43
C ALA A 248 5.92 -22.78 -0.26
N THR A 249 4.69 -22.32 -0.45
CA THR A 249 3.65 -22.35 0.58
C THR A 249 2.96 -23.71 0.76
N GLU A 250 3.15 -24.67 -0.16
CA GLU A 250 2.57 -26.02 -0.04
C GLU A 250 3.17 -26.83 1.13
N THR A 251 4.37 -26.46 1.58
CA THR A 251 5.07 -27.16 2.67
C THR A 251 4.79 -26.55 4.05
N MET A 252 3.99 -25.48 4.12
CA MET A 252 3.58 -24.86 5.38
C MET A 252 2.89 -25.87 6.29
N ASP A 253 3.25 -25.86 7.58
CA ASP A 253 2.75 -26.81 8.58
C ASP A 253 2.16 -26.10 9.81
N GLY A 254 1.54 -26.89 10.70
CA GLY A 254 0.97 -26.39 11.95
C GLY A 254 -0.02 -25.22 11.75
N GLU A 255 0.22 -24.12 12.46
CA GLU A 255 -0.60 -22.90 12.38
C GLU A 255 -0.40 -22.08 11.09
N LEU A 256 0.64 -22.38 10.31
CA LEU A 256 0.96 -21.69 9.06
C LEU A 256 0.17 -22.25 7.88
N ILE A 257 -0.46 -23.42 8.02
CA ILE A 257 -1.30 -24.03 6.99
C ILE A 257 -2.38 -23.05 6.55
N GLY A 258 -2.48 -22.86 5.25
CA GLY A 258 -3.32 -21.85 4.63
C GLY A 258 -3.57 -22.13 3.16
N SER A 259 -4.07 -21.11 2.48
CA SER A 259 -4.44 -21.19 1.07
C SER A 259 -3.84 -20.02 0.30
N TYR A 260 -3.37 -20.31 -0.91
CA TYR A 260 -2.97 -19.29 -1.86
C TYR A 260 -4.15 -18.88 -2.74
N LEU A 261 -4.37 -17.58 -2.89
CA LEU A 261 -5.40 -16.98 -3.74
C LEU A 261 -4.73 -16.08 -4.78
N THR A 262 -4.84 -16.44 -6.06
CA THR A 262 -4.44 -15.57 -7.16
C THR A 262 -5.41 -14.42 -7.29
N MET A 263 -4.91 -13.18 -7.29
CA MET A 263 -5.75 -11.99 -7.28
C MET A 263 -6.71 -11.94 -8.46
N ALA A 264 -6.26 -12.34 -9.66
CA ALA A 264 -7.10 -12.39 -10.86
C ALA A 264 -8.30 -13.35 -10.75
N ASP A 265 -8.25 -14.34 -9.85
CA ASP A 265 -9.29 -15.34 -9.65
C ASP A 265 -10.30 -14.94 -8.56
N ILE A 266 -10.03 -13.86 -7.82
CA ILE A 266 -10.93 -13.32 -6.78
C ILE A 266 -11.87 -12.31 -7.43
N ASP A 267 -13.18 -12.47 -7.21
CA ASP A 267 -14.17 -11.50 -7.70
C ASP A 267 -14.01 -10.12 -7.03
N ALA A 268 -14.48 -9.06 -7.70
CA ALA A 268 -14.23 -7.69 -7.27
C ALA A 268 -14.85 -7.34 -5.90
N GLU A 269 -15.99 -7.95 -5.54
CA GLU A 269 -16.63 -7.72 -4.24
C GLU A 269 -15.81 -8.35 -3.12
N THR A 270 -15.38 -9.59 -3.32
CA THR A 270 -14.48 -10.29 -2.38
C THR A 270 -13.14 -9.59 -2.26
N GLN A 271 -12.54 -9.11 -3.37
CA GLN A 271 -11.31 -8.32 -3.31
C GLN A 271 -11.48 -7.07 -2.45
N ALA A 272 -12.57 -6.31 -2.64
CA ALA A 272 -12.84 -5.10 -1.88
C ALA A 272 -12.97 -5.38 -0.38
N GLU A 273 -13.67 -6.46 0.00
CA GLU A 273 -13.81 -6.86 1.40
C GLU A 273 -12.47 -7.36 2.00
N MET A 274 -11.67 -8.11 1.24
CA MET A 274 -10.34 -8.53 1.68
C MET A 274 -9.38 -7.35 1.85
N VAL A 275 -9.45 -6.33 0.98
CA VAL A 275 -8.68 -5.08 1.11
C VAL A 275 -9.10 -4.33 2.37
N LYS A 276 -10.40 -4.21 2.64
CA LYS A 276 -10.94 -3.56 3.84
C LYS A 276 -10.49 -4.26 5.13
N ARG A 277 -10.31 -5.58 5.08
CA ARG A 277 -9.81 -6.40 6.19
C ARG A 277 -8.28 -6.44 6.27
N HIS A 278 -7.57 -5.72 5.40
CA HIS A 278 -6.10 -5.70 5.28
C HIS A 278 -5.48 -7.07 4.94
N ILE A 279 -6.25 -7.98 4.34
CA ILE A 279 -5.79 -9.29 3.88
C ILE A 279 -5.19 -9.17 2.48
N LEU A 280 -5.85 -8.43 1.60
CA LEU A 280 -5.40 -8.19 0.23
C LEU A 280 -4.90 -6.74 0.09
N PHE A 281 -3.97 -6.51 -0.83
CA PHE A 281 -3.50 -5.17 -1.18
C PHE A 281 -4.19 -4.66 -2.44
N GLN A 282 -4.30 -3.35 -2.54
CA GLN A 282 -4.73 -2.64 -3.75
C GLN A 282 -3.57 -1.90 -4.41
N ARG A 283 -3.80 -1.36 -5.61
CA ARG A 283 -2.87 -0.40 -6.23
C ARG A 283 -2.64 0.76 -5.25
N GLY A 284 -1.37 1.15 -5.10
CA GLY A 284 -0.94 2.27 -4.27
C GLY A 284 -0.88 3.57 -5.05
N ASP A 285 0.05 4.44 -4.67
CA ASP A 285 0.18 5.79 -5.21
C ASP A 285 0.67 5.85 -6.67
N GLU A 286 0.58 7.05 -7.24
CA GLU A 286 1.01 7.37 -8.60
C GLU A 286 2.52 7.22 -8.77
N GLN A 287 3.31 7.48 -7.73
CA GLN A 287 4.76 7.33 -7.76
C GLN A 287 5.16 5.87 -8.04
N LEU A 288 4.54 4.89 -7.37
CA LEU A 288 4.73 3.47 -7.63
C LEU A 288 4.22 3.06 -9.02
N THR A 289 3.16 3.71 -9.50
CA THR A 289 2.66 3.50 -10.86
C THR A 289 3.71 3.92 -11.90
N THR A 290 4.24 5.14 -11.79
CA THR A 290 5.33 5.65 -12.66
C THR A 290 6.58 4.79 -12.56
N ALA A 291 6.95 4.32 -11.36
CA ALA A 291 8.09 3.42 -11.16
C ALA A 291 7.90 2.05 -11.85
N GLY A 292 6.68 1.72 -12.30
CA GLY A 292 6.37 0.46 -12.98
C GLY A 292 5.92 -0.67 -12.07
N CYS A 293 5.58 -0.39 -10.80
CA CYS A 293 5.16 -1.38 -9.80
C CYS A 293 3.88 -2.13 -10.20
N TYR A 294 2.97 -1.47 -10.89
CA TYR A 294 1.66 -2.01 -11.28
C TYR A 294 1.59 -2.43 -12.75
N ARG A 295 2.74 -2.54 -13.46
CA ARG A 295 2.76 -3.11 -14.81
C ARG A 295 2.12 -4.50 -14.80
N PHE A 296 1.28 -4.77 -15.80
CA PHE A 296 0.57 -6.05 -15.99
C PHE A 296 -0.43 -6.39 -14.87
N TRP A 297 -0.86 -5.43 -14.05
CA TRP A 297 -1.81 -5.73 -12.96
C TRP A 297 -3.14 -6.32 -13.47
N PRO A 298 -3.70 -7.37 -12.84
CA PRO A 298 -3.25 -8.04 -11.60
C PRO A 298 -2.42 -9.32 -11.85
N THR A 299 -1.88 -9.55 -13.05
CA THR A 299 -1.12 -10.76 -13.40
C THR A 299 0.03 -11.04 -12.44
N GLY A 300 0.11 -12.27 -11.93
CA GLY A 300 1.15 -12.69 -10.98
C GLY A 300 0.97 -12.16 -9.54
N ARG A 301 -0.11 -11.43 -9.24
CA ARG A 301 -0.37 -10.91 -7.88
C ARG A 301 -1.29 -11.87 -7.14
N GLY A 302 -1.06 -11.99 -5.84
CA GLY A 302 -1.89 -12.84 -5.00
C GLY A 302 -1.57 -12.70 -3.52
N VAL A 303 -2.28 -13.49 -2.74
CA VAL A 303 -2.11 -13.57 -1.29
C VAL A 303 -2.15 -15.02 -0.84
N TYR A 304 -1.22 -15.40 0.03
CA TYR A 304 -1.37 -16.57 0.89
C TYR A 304 -1.81 -16.12 2.27
N HIS A 305 -2.74 -16.83 2.90
CA HIS A 305 -3.03 -16.62 4.31
C HIS A 305 -3.53 -17.90 4.99
N ASN A 306 -3.28 -18.01 6.29
CA ASN A 306 -3.88 -19.07 7.11
C ASN A 306 -5.36 -18.76 7.43
N PRO A 307 -6.18 -19.75 7.83
CA PRO A 307 -7.60 -19.53 8.15
C PRO A 307 -7.84 -18.55 9.30
N ALA A 308 -6.87 -18.42 10.20
CA ALA A 308 -6.93 -17.48 11.32
C ALA A 308 -6.58 -16.04 10.93
N GLU A 309 -6.06 -15.82 9.72
CA GLU A 309 -5.59 -14.52 9.22
C GLU A 309 -4.54 -13.87 10.13
N THR A 310 -3.73 -14.72 10.78
CA THR A 310 -2.62 -14.32 11.65
C THR A 310 -1.26 -14.43 10.95
N PHE A 311 -1.21 -15.08 9.78
CA PHE A 311 -0.03 -15.15 8.91
C PHE A 311 -0.45 -14.95 7.46
N LEU A 312 0.20 -14.00 6.78
CA LEU A 312 -0.11 -13.60 5.42
C LEU A 312 1.17 -13.41 4.61
N ILE A 313 1.12 -13.74 3.32
CA ILE A 313 2.17 -13.42 2.35
C ILE A 313 1.53 -12.71 1.17
N TRP A 314 1.87 -11.44 0.95
CA TRP A 314 1.53 -10.76 -0.29
C TRP A 314 2.57 -11.05 -1.35
N VAL A 315 2.11 -11.33 -2.56
CA VAL A 315 2.98 -11.66 -3.69
C VAL A 315 2.90 -10.57 -4.75
N ASN A 316 4.06 -10.10 -5.21
CA ASN A 316 4.21 -9.11 -6.27
C ASN A 316 3.49 -7.77 -6.03
N ARG A 317 3.59 -7.26 -4.79
CA ARG A 317 3.23 -5.86 -4.50
C ARG A 317 4.37 -4.92 -4.90
N GLN A 318 5.16 -4.44 -3.93
CA GLN A 318 6.33 -3.60 -4.16
C GLN A 318 7.62 -4.42 -4.13
N ASP A 319 7.62 -5.55 -3.44
CA ASP A 319 8.66 -6.57 -3.47
C ASP A 319 7.99 -7.92 -3.83
N HIS A 320 8.78 -8.93 -4.20
CA HIS A 320 8.27 -10.23 -4.62
C HIS A 320 7.41 -10.88 -3.53
N VAL A 321 7.86 -10.81 -2.28
CA VAL A 321 7.06 -11.24 -1.12
C VAL A 321 7.10 -10.22 0.01
N HIS A 322 5.93 -9.95 0.61
CA HIS A 322 5.83 -9.36 1.94
C HIS A 322 5.24 -10.40 2.88
N ILE A 323 6.03 -10.81 3.86
CA ILE A 323 5.65 -11.83 4.85
C ILE A 323 5.21 -11.09 6.11
N MET A 324 4.05 -11.44 6.63
CA MET A 324 3.38 -10.71 7.70
C MET A 324 2.83 -11.68 8.74
N SER A 325 3.06 -11.37 10.00
CA SER A 325 2.41 -12.03 11.13
C SER A 325 1.72 -10.97 11.98
N MET A 326 0.55 -11.30 12.51
CA MET A 326 -0.25 -10.37 13.32
C MET A 326 -1.13 -11.08 14.34
N ALA A 327 -1.49 -10.35 15.40
CA ALA A 327 -2.40 -10.80 16.45
C ALA A 327 -3.25 -9.62 16.97
N GLN A 328 -4.46 -9.91 17.45
CA GLN A 328 -5.37 -8.96 18.10
C GLN A 328 -5.09 -8.86 19.62
N CYS A 329 -3.82 -8.79 19.99
CA CYS A 329 -3.31 -8.57 21.34
C CYS A 329 -1.82 -8.17 21.30
N GLY A 330 -1.26 -7.82 22.46
CA GLY A 330 0.16 -7.47 22.64
C GLY A 330 1.13 -8.65 22.70
N ASP A 331 0.75 -9.84 22.22
CA ASP A 331 1.63 -11.02 22.23
C ASP A 331 2.64 -10.94 21.08
N LEU A 332 3.66 -10.11 21.27
CA LEU A 332 4.69 -9.87 20.26
C LEU A 332 5.56 -11.11 20.04
N GLY A 333 5.73 -11.93 21.08
CA GLY A 333 6.48 -13.19 21.02
C GLY A 333 5.85 -14.20 20.06
N ASP A 334 4.54 -14.45 20.20
CA ASP A 334 3.78 -15.30 19.28
C ASP A 334 3.87 -14.77 17.84
N VAL A 335 3.64 -13.46 17.66
CA VAL A 335 3.69 -12.81 16.34
C VAL A 335 5.07 -12.98 15.70
N TYR A 336 6.15 -12.76 16.45
CA TYR A 336 7.52 -12.87 15.95
C TYR A 336 7.91 -14.30 15.64
N ASN A 337 7.64 -15.25 16.54
CA ASN A 337 7.94 -16.66 16.31
C ASN A 337 7.22 -17.20 15.07
N ARG A 338 5.93 -16.88 14.88
CA ARG A 338 5.18 -17.26 13.69
C ARG A 338 5.78 -16.67 12.40
N LEU A 339 6.25 -15.42 12.43
CA LEU A 339 6.94 -14.80 11.29
C LEU A 339 8.24 -15.53 10.95
N VAL A 340 9.07 -15.82 11.95
CA VAL A 340 10.37 -16.50 11.77
C VAL A 340 10.17 -17.90 11.21
N ASN A 341 9.22 -18.66 11.74
CA ASN A 341 8.90 -20.00 11.24
C ASN A 341 8.37 -19.96 9.80
N GLY A 342 7.49 -19.00 9.49
CA GLY A 342 6.97 -18.82 8.14
C GLY A 342 8.05 -18.42 7.13
N LEU A 343 9.00 -17.56 7.51
CA LEU A 343 10.16 -17.24 6.66
C LEU A 343 11.05 -18.45 6.45
N ALA A 344 11.38 -19.18 7.52
CA ALA A 344 12.22 -20.37 7.45
C ALA A 344 11.61 -21.46 6.53
N GLU A 345 10.29 -21.58 6.50
CA GLU A 345 9.60 -22.49 5.58
C GLU A 345 9.82 -22.11 4.12
N LEU A 346 9.65 -20.82 3.79
CA LEU A 346 9.88 -20.30 2.44
C LEU A 346 11.34 -20.50 1.99
N GLU A 347 12.29 -20.28 2.90
CA GLU A 347 13.73 -20.42 2.63
C GLU A 347 14.18 -21.85 2.33
N LYS A 348 13.34 -22.87 2.60
CA LYS A 348 13.63 -24.25 2.18
C LYS A 348 13.66 -24.42 0.67
N THR A 349 12.89 -23.61 -0.06
CA THR A 349 12.75 -23.74 -1.52
C THR A 349 13.06 -22.45 -2.28
N LEU A 350 13.00 -21.29 -1.61
CA LEU A 350 13.33 -19.99 -2.18
C LEU A 350 14.67 -19.50 -1.65
N THR A 351 15.51 -18.98 -2.53
CA THR A 351 16.69 -18.21 -2.16
C THR A 351 16.38 -16.73 -2.38
N PHE A 352 16.67 -15.90 -1.39
CA PHE A 352 16.38 -14.47 -1.43
C PHE A 352 17.63 -13.64 -1.70
N ALA A 353 17.46 -12.57 -2.47
CA ALA A 353 18.52 -11.66 -2.86
C ALA A 353 19.04 -10.86 -1.65
N ARG A 354 20.34 -10.98 -1.39
CA ARG A 354 21.03 -10.28 -0.31
C ARG A 354 22.34 -9.68 -0.81
N HIS A 355 22.59 -8.42 -0.45
CA HIS A 355 23.84 -7.73 -0.71
C HIS A 355 24.73 -7.73 0.55
N PRO A 356 26.05 -7.99 0.45
CA PRO A 356 26.94 -8.02 1.62
C PRO A 356 26.97 -6.72 2.43
N ARG A 357 26.81 -5.57 1.77
CA ARG A 357 26.80 -4.25 2.42
C ARG A 357 25.43 -3.83 2.93
N TYR A 358 24.36 -4.15 2.19
CA TYR A 358 23.02 -3.60 2.44
C TYR A 358 22.04 -4.60 3.04
N GLY A 359 22.42 -5.87 3.16
CA GLY A 359 21.55 -6.96 3.60
C GLY A 359 20.49 -7.32 2.56
N ASN A 360 19.28 -7.64 3.02
CA ASN A 360 18.21 -8.07 2.13
C ASN A 360 17.86 -6.95 1.14
N LEU A 361 17.79 -7.31 -0.14
CA LEU A 361 17.57 -6.33 -1.19
C LEU A 361 16.07 -6.13 -1.46
N THR A 362 15.70 -4.85 -1.57
CA THR A 362 14.37 -4.37 -1.94
C THR A 362 14.48 -3.42 -3.12
N ALA A 363 13.40 -3.24 -3.87
CA ALA A 363 13.36 -2.24 -4.94
C ALA A 363 13.56 -0.83 -4.36
N CYS A 364 12.89 -0.49 -3.25
CA CYS A 364 13.08 0.80 -2.61
C CYS A 364 14.28 0.77 -1.65
N PRO A 365 15.23 1.72 -1.73
CA PRO A 365 16.39 1.75 -0.82
C PRO A 365 15.98 1.98 0.66
N THR A 366 14.79 2.52 0.90
CA THR A 366 14.25 2.76 2.26
C THR A 366 13.85 1.48 3.01
N ASN A 367 13.75 0.35 2.29
CA ASN A 367 13.34 -0.94 2.83
C ASN A 367 14.49 -1.96 2.89
N LEU A 368 15.73 -1.54 2.61
CA LEU A 368 16.92 -2.39 2.75
C LEU A 368 17.18 -2.81 4.20
N GLY A 369 18.16 -3.71 4.38
CA GLY A 369 18.62 -4.16 5.68
C GLY A 369 17.91 -5.44 6.13
N THR A 370 17.26 -5.36 7.28
CA THR A 370 16.33 -6.40 7.76
C THR A 370 15.04 -6.44 6.95
N THR A 371 14.67 -5.32 6.34
CA THR A 371 13.34 -4.98 5.78
C THR A 371 12.20 -4.99 6.80
N LEU A 372 12.52 -5.25 8.07
CA LEU A 372 11.56 -5.56 9.11
C LEU A 372 10.90 -4.29 9.64
N ARG A 373 9.58 -4.33 9.72
CA ARG A 373 8.78 -3.39 10.49
C ARG A 373 7.90 -4.15 11.46
N ALA A 374 8.25 -4.09 12.73
CA ALA A 374 7.41 -4.47 13.84
C ALA A 374 6.61 -3.24 14.30
N SER A 375 5.32 -3.43 14.57
CA SER A 375 4.49 -2.36 15.08
C SER A 375 3.36 -2.88 15.98
N VAL A 376 2.87 -2.00 16.85
CA VAL A 376 1.68 -2.22 17.67
C VAL A 376 0.69 -1.08 17.50
N HIS A 377 -0.59 -1.42 17.42
CA HIS A 377 -1.65 -0.45 17.67
C HIS A 377 -1.91 -0.40 19.17
N ILE A 378 -1.66 0.76 19.76
CA ILE A 378 -1.73 0.98 21.21
C ILE A 378 -2.60 2.19 21.52
N ARG A 379 -3.36 2.11 22.61
CA ARG A 379 -4.19 3.19 23.13
C ARG A 379 -3.52 3.80 24.37
N LEU A 380 -3.11 5.06 24.28
CA LEU A 380 -2.46 5.82 25.37
C LEU A 380 -3.17 7.18 25.55
N PRO A 381 -4.36 7.20 26.18
CA PRO A 381 -5.26 8.36 26.14
C PRO A 381 -4.77 9.59 26.92
N LEU A 382 -3.85 9.45 27.87
CA LEU A 382 -3.29 10.56 28.62
C LEU A 382 -2.01 11.09 27.96
N LEU A 383 -1.09 10.20 27.58
CA LEU A 383 0.15 10.56 26.92
C LEU A 383 -0.11 11.19 25.55
N SER A 384 -1.14 10.72 24.82
CA SER A 384 -1.52 11.30 23.53
C SER A 384 -2.06 12.74 23.60
N LYS A 385 -2.38 13.26 24.80
CA LYS A 385 -2.80 14.66 24.99
C LYS A 385 -1.65 15.65 24.84
N ASP A 386 -0.41 15.17 24.91
CA ASP A 386 0.80 15.93 24.66
C ASP A 386 1.60 15.28 23.51
N PRO A 387 1.20 15.55 22.25
CA PRO A 387 1.82 14.94 21.07
C PRO A 387 3.33 15.20 20.98
N ASP A 388 3.79 16.39 21.37
CA ASP A 388 5.21 16.76 21.31
C ASP A 388 6.03 15.91 22.29
N ARG A 389 5.54 15.73 23.53
CA ARG A 389 6.17 14.85 24.51
C ARG A 389 6.17 13.39 24.05
N LEU A 390 5.06 12.90 23.50
CA LEU A 390 4.95 11.54 22.99
C LEU A 390 5.95 11.28 21.86
N ILE A 391 6.03 12.19 20.88
CA ILE A 391 6.97 12.08 19.76
C ILE A 391 8.41 12.11 20.27
N ALA A 392 8.76 13.06 21.14
CA ALA A 392 10.10 13.16 21.69
C ALA A 392 10.52 11.87 22.43
N LEU A 393 9.64 11.34 23.28
CA LEU A 393 9.88 10.09 23.99
C LEU A 393 10.04 8.90 23.03
N ALA A 394 9.16 8.79 22.02
CA ALA A 394 9.27 7.74 21.01
C ALA A 394 10.59 7.83 20.22
N GLU A 395 11.05 9.04 19.87
CA GLU A 395 12.32 9.24 19.17
C GLU A 395 13.53 8.85 20.02
N GLU A 396 13.54 9.18 21.31
CA GLU A 396 14.57 8.73 22.26
C GLU A 396 14.64 7.20 22.30
N LEU A 397 13.47 6.54 22.28
CA LEU A 397 13.31 5.09 22.24
C LEU A 397 13.55 4.46 20.86
N GLN A 398 13.97 5.25 19.86
CA GLN A 398 14.18 4.80 18.47
C GLN A 398 12.92 4.25 17.77
N LEU A 399 11.75 4.72 18.21
CA LEU A 399 10.44 4.40 17.64
C LEU A 399 9.95 5.52 16.71
N GLN A 400 8.91 5.19 15.95
CA GLN A 400 8.14 6.12 15.15
C GLN A 400 6.66 5.97 15.50
N VAL A 401 6.00 7.11 15.70
CA VAL A 401 4.56 7.22 15.96
C VAL A 401 3.84 7.65 14.68
N ARG A 402 2.71 7.00 14.38
CA ARG A 402 1.83 7.33 13.25
C ARG A 402 0.35 7.20 13.64
N GLY A 403 -0.54 7.76 12.82
CA GLY A 403 -1.97 7.44 12.85
C GLY A 403 -2.22 5.95 12.51
N THR A 404 -3.40 5.44 12.84
CA THR A 404 -3.77 4.01 12.65
C THR A 404 -3.89 3.59 11.19
N ASP A 405 -4.04 4.54 10.27
CA ASP A 405 -4.00 4.35 8.82
C ASP A 405 -2.57 4.41 8.25
N GLY A 406 -1.56 4.64 9.11
CA GLY A 406 -0.17 4.86 8.73
C GLY A 406 0.16 6.29 8.30
N GLY A 407 -0.79 7.22 8.45
CA GLY A 407 -0.65 8.67 8.23
C GLY A 407 -0.08 9.44 9.42
N GLU A 408 -0.26 10.75 9.42
CA GLU A 408 0.23 11.67 10.46
C GLU A 408 -0.53 11.50 11.80
N LEU A 409 0.11 11.89 12.91
CA LEU A 409 -0.47 11.77 14.26
C LEU A 409 -1.75 12.59 14.48
N ALA A 410 -1.98 13.63 13.68
CA ALA A 410 -3.15 14.51 13.79
C ALA A 410 -4.49 13.79 13.53
N THR A 411 -4.47 12.56 13.02
CA THR A 411 -5.66 11.72 12.76
C THR A 411 -6.01 10.76 13.91
N VAL A 412 -5.31 10.84 15.05
CA VAL A 412 -5.56 9.95 16.20
C VAL A 412 -6.91 10.25 16.85
N GLU A 413 -7.88 9.35 16.64
CA GLU A 413 -9.10 9.27 17.41
C GLU A 413 -8.87 8.44 18.68
N ASP A 414 -9.40 8.88 19.82
CA ASP A 414 -9.45 8.10 21.08
C ASP A 414 -8.08 7.65 21.63
N GLY A 415 -7.01 8.37 21.30
CA GLY A 415 -5.65 8.07 21.78
C GLY A 415 -5.03 6.80 21.21
N VAL A 416 -5.56 6.26 20.10
CA VAL A 416 -5.04 5.06 19.43
C VAL A 416 -4.03 5.43 18.34
N MET A 417 -2.85 4.83 18.36
CA MET A 417 -1.74 5.14 17.45
C MET A 417 -0.98 3.88 17.02
N ASP A 418 -0.24 3.97 15.92
CA ASP A 418 0.69 2.94 15.45
C ASP A 418 2.12 3.29 15.90
N ILE A 419 2.70 2.45 16.76
CA ILE A 419 4.08 2.57 17.24
C ILE A 419 4.92 1.50 16.55
N SER A 420 6.03 1.89 15.92
CA SER A 420 6.89 0.99 15.15
C SER A 420 8.38 1.30 15.30
N ASN A 421 9.25 0.33 15.00
CA ASN A 421 10.69 0.60 14.91
C ASN A 421 10.97 1.61 13.78
N LYS A 422 11.77 2.66 14.07
CA LYS A 422 12.12 3.70 13.10
C LYS A 422 13.15 3.20 12.08
N ARG A 423 14.11 2.39 12.53
CA ARG A 423 15.27 1.93 11.74
C ARG A 423 15.04 0.56 11.14
N LYS A 424 15.65 0.28 9.97
CA LYS A 424 15.62 -1.03 9.30
C LYS A 424 17.01 -1.57 8.92
N LEU A 425 17.99 -0.68 8.78
CA LEU A 425 19.34 -0.96 8.32
C LEU A 425 20.35 -0.64 9.42
N GLY A 426 21.38 -1.50 9.58
CA GLY A 426 22.39 -1.43 10.63
C GLY A 426 22.14 -2.29 11.86
N PHE A 427 21.01 -3.01 11.89
CA PHE A 427 20.52 -3.77 13.05
C PHE A 427 20.12 -5.18 12.63
N THR A 428 20.16 -6.14 13.54
CA THR A 428 19.57 -7.45 13.29
C THR A 428 18.05 -7.40 13.44
N GLU A 429 17.35 -8.40 12.89
CA GLU A 429 15.91 -8.54 13.05
C GLU A 429 15.51 -8.59 14.53
N PHE A 430 16.27 -9.32 15.35
CA PHE A 430 16.03 -9.43 16.79
C PHE A 430 16.21 -8.11 17.54
N GLU A 431 17.27 -7.35 17.23
CA GLU A 431 17.54 -6.03 17.82
C GLU A 431 16.37 -5.06 17.59
N LEU A 432 15.78 -5.07 16.40
CA LEU A 432 14.65 -4.20 16.07
C LEU A 432 13.37 -4.59 16.82
N VAL A 433 13.09 -5.88 16.98
CA VAL A 433 11.92 -6.36 17.73
C VAL A 433 12.08 -6.08 19.23
N LYS A 434 13.29 -6.27 19.77
CA LYS A 434 13.63 -5.87 21.14
C LYS A 434 13.46 -4.37 21.38
N THR A 435 13.94 -3.54 20.45
CA THR A 435 13.76 -2.08 20.51
C THR A 435 12.29 -1.70 20.59
N LEU A 436 11.43 -2.35 19.79
CA LEU A 436 9.98 -2.13 19.88
C LEU A 436 9.42 -2.56 21.24
N GLN A 437 9.75 -3.77 21.70
CA GLN A 437 9.30 -4.29 23.00
C GLN A 437 9.66 -3.33 24.14
N ASP A 438 10.93 -2.97 24.26
CA ASP A 438 11.44 -2.12 25.34
C ASP A 438 10.81 -0.71 25.26
N GLY A 439 10.67 -0.17 24.05
CA GLY A 439 10.04 1.12 23.81
C GLY A 439 8.54 1.13 24.15
N VAL A 440 7.80 0.10 23.77
CA VAL A 440 6.37 -0.02 24.09
C VAL A 440 6.14 -0.17 25.59
N VAL A 441 6.96 -0.97 26.28
CA VAL A 441 6.90 -1.08 27.75
C VAL A 441 7.15 0.27 28.41
N ALA A 442 8.12 1.05 27.94
CA ALA A 442 8.39 2.39 28.46
C ALA A 442 7.22 3.36 28.24
N LEU A 443 6.55 3.29 27.07
CA LEU A 443 5.37 4.10 26.79
C LEU A 443 4.16 3.74 27.67
N ILE A 444 3.94 2.44 27.92
CA ILE A 444 2.90 1.96 28.84
C ILE A 444 3.16 2.46 30.26
N ASN A 445 4.40 2.33 30.75
CA ASN A 445 4.76 2.83 32.08
C ASN A 445 4.52 4.35 32.20
N ALA A 446 4.83 5.13 31.17
CA ALA A 446 4.58 6.57 31.15
C ALA A 446 3.08 6.92 31.17
N GLU A 447 2.23 6.10 30.55
CA GLU A 447 0.77 6.24 30.62
C GLU A 447 0.25 5.91 32.03
N GLU A 448 0.70 4.79 32.62
CA GLU A 448 0.34 4.38 33.99
C GLU A 448 0.72 5.44 35.04
N GLU A 449 1.89 6.09 34.90
CA GLU A 449 2.29 7.20 35.76
C GLU A 449 1.31 8.39 35.68
N LEU A 450 0.82 8.71 34.47
CA LEU A 450 -0.18 9.75 34.28
C LEU A 450 -1.55 9.37 34.86
N GLU A 451 -1.93 8.09 34.78
CA GLU A 451 -3.16 7.57 35.39
C GLU A 451 -3.12 7.69 36.91
N ILE A 452 -2.00 7.34 37.55
CA ILE A 452 -1.80 7.47 39.00
C ILE A 452 -1.85 8.94 39.42
N ALA A 453 -1.11 9.82 38.73
CA ALA A 453 -1.09 11.25 39.04
C ALA A 453 -2.47 11.91 38.91
N GLY A 454 -3.31 11.44 37.96
CA GLY A 454 -4.68 11.90 37.79
C GLY A 454 -5.68 11.38 38.83
N GLN A 455 -5.33 10.34 39.60
CA GLN A 455 -6.16 9.83 40.71
C GLN A 455 -5.85 10.53 42.04
N GLU A 456 -4.67 11.12 42.18
CA GLU A 456 -4.22 11.82 43.40
C GLU A 456 -4.58 13.32 43.42
N GLY A 457 -4.95 13.92 42.29
CA GLY A 457 -5.35 15.32 42.14
C GLY A 457 -6.85 15.50 41.93
#